data_AF-A0A950Z213-F1
#
_entry.id   AF-A0A950Z213-F1
#
_cell.length_a   1.000
_cell.length_b   1.000
_cell.length_c   1.000
_cell.angle_alpha   90.00
_cell.angle_beta   90.00
_cell.angle_gamma   90.00
#
_symmetry.space_group_name_H-M   'P 1'
#
loop_
_entity.id
_entity.type
_entity.pdbx_description
1 polymer ?
#
loop_
_entity_poly.entity_id
_entity_poly.type
_entity_poly.pdbx_seq_one_letter_code
_entity_poly.pdbx_strand_id
1 'polypeptide(L)'
;MKTKMLAGLILAAFLGLNVAAQDWYHDREERYHGEGWRSQIFVQVRSDLDHVWSARHASDKERNRLERTKQELTQLQAKLDAGRFDNGTLNDVIDSIRKSANDDRLSPRDRAVLSDDVNRLKDYQDNHNHWKR
;
A
#
# COMPACT_ATOMS: atom_id res chain seq x y z
N MET A 1 26.90 34.59 45.64
CA MET A 1 25.48 34.73 45.28
C MET A 1 25.32 34.47 43.78
N LYS A 2 24.57 33.42 43.43
CA LYS A 2 23.78 33.21 42.19
C LYS A 2 24.48 33.30 40.83
N THR A 3 25.05 32.18 40.39
CA THR A 3 25.09 31.80 38.96
C THR A 3 23.67 31.45 38.51
N LYS A 4 23.13 32.14 37.50
CA LYS A 4 21.88 31.74 36.85
C LYS A 4 22.21 30.98 35.57
N MET A 5 22.06 29.66 35.62
CA MET A 5 21.76 28.85 34.43
C MET A 5 20.39 29.28 33.88
N LEU A 6 20.23 29.23 32.57
CA LEU A 6 19.04 28.69 31.91
C LEU A 6 19.37 28.46 30.43
N ALA A 7 19.81 27.24 30.14
CA ALA A 7 19.85 26.69 28.80
C ALA A 7 18.40 26.52 28.32
N GLY A 8 18.02 27.23 27.27
CA GLY A 8 16.73 27.07 26.61
C GLY A 8 16.70 25.75 25.84
N LEU A 9 16.04 24.75 26.40
CA LEU A 9 15.66 23.51 25.71
C LEU A 9 14.48 23.83 24.78
N ILE A 10 14.77 24.07 23.50
CA ILE A 10 13.78 24.00 22.43
C ILE A 10 14.15 22.80 21.57
N LEU A 11 13.48 21.67 21.75
CA LEU A 11 13.16 20.73 20.67
C LEU A 11 12.23 19.61 21.20
N ALA A 12 10.92 19.85 21.18
CA ALA A 12 9.94 18.79 21.36
C ALA A 12 8.70 19.08 20.50
N ALA A 13 8.87 19.04 19.18
CA ALA A 13 7.78 19.23 18.24
C ALA A 13 7.96 18.41 16.95
N PHE A 14 8.27 17.11 17.06
CA PHE A 14 8.30 16.20 15.90
C PHE A 14 7.73 14.79 16.15
N LEU A 15 7.14 14.51 17.32
CA LEU A 15 6.69 13.14 17.66
C LEU A 15 5.25 12.79 17.25
N GLY A 16 4.41 13.77 16.92
CA GLY A 16 2.98 13.52 16.66
C GLY A 16 2.67 12.80 15.33
N LEU A 17 3.46 13.03 14.27
CA LEU A 17 3.20 12.46 12.94
C LEU A 17 3.67 11.00 12.79
N ASN A 18 4.52 10.52 13.70
CA ASN A 18 5.10 9.18 13.60
C ASN A 18 4.17 8.10 14.15
N VAL A 19 3.35 8.41 15.15
CA VAL A 19 2.49 7.41 15.82
C VAL A 19 1.41 6.87 14.87
N ALA A 20 0.64 7.76 14.23
CA ALA A 20 -0.43 7.34 13.30
C ALA A 20 0.10 6.64 12.05
N ALA A 21 1.27 7.06 11.55
CA ALA A 21 1.91 6.37 10.43
C ALA A 21 2.41 4.97 10.84
N GLN A 22 3.04 4.84 12.02
CA GLN A 22 3.48 3.54 12.54
C GLN A 22 2.32 2.59 12.77
N ASP A 23 1.20 3.08 13.30
CA ASP A 23 -0.02 2.31 13.53
C ASP A 23 -0.52 1.65 12.24
N TRP A 24 -0.58 2.42 11.14
CA TRP A 24 -1.04 1.90 9.85
C TRP A 24 -0.14 0.77 9.28
N TYR A 25 1.18 0.87 9.41
CA TYR A 25 2.06 -0.20 8.93
C TYR A 25 1.90 -1.48 9.76
N HIS A 26 1.69 -1.36 11.06
CA HIS A 26 1.39 -2.51 11.92
C HIS A 26 0.04 -3.15 11.58
N ASP A 27 -1.00 -2.33 11.40
CA ASP A 27 -2.32 -2.81 10.96
C ASP A 27 -2.26 -3.49 9.59
N ARG A 28 -1.42 -2.99 8.68
CA ARG A 28 -1.17 -3.63 7.38
C ARG A 28 -0.56 -5.02 7.56
N GLU A 29 0.45 -5.16 8.39
CA GLU A 29 1.09 -6.46 8.65
C GLU A 29 0.07 -7.47 9.20
N GLU A 30 -0.81 -7.04 10.12
CA GLU A 30 -1.88 -7.85 10.70
C GLU A 30 -2.89 -8.31 9.62
N ARG A 31 -3.32 -7.42 8.71
CA ARG A 31 -4.24 -7.74 7.60
C ARG A 31 -3.72 -8.87 6.70
N TYR A 32 -2.40 -8.99 6.60
CA TYR A 32 -1.72 -9.96 5.76
C TYR A 32 -1.26 -11.20 6.53
N HIS A 33 -1.57 -11.29 7.83
CA HIS A 33 -1.28 -12.44 8.65
C HIS A 33 -2.22 -13.62 8.34
N GLY A 34 -1.68 -14.84 8.33
CA GLY A 34 -2.44 -16.06 8.03
C GLY A 34 -2.88 -16.17 6.56
N GLU A 35 -4.03 -16.79 6.32
CA GLU A 35 -4.55 -17.05 4.96
C GLU A 35 -5.73 -16.17 4.55
N GLY A 36 -6.31 -15.43 5.50
CA GLY A 36 -7.53 -14.63 5.28
C GLY A 36 -7.36 -13.51 4.26
N TRP A 37 -6.13 -13.03 4.06
CA TRP A 37 -5.82 -11.99 3.09
C TRP A 37 -6.14 -12.40 1.65
N ARG A 38 -6.13 -13.70 1.32
CA ARG A 38 -6.32 -14.19 -0.05
C ARG A 38 -7.68 -13.79 -0.62
N SER A 39 -8.73 -13.79 0.20
CA SER A 39 -10.08 -13.41 -0.25
C SER A 39 -10.25 -11.89 -0.41
N GLN A 40 -9.36 -11.09 0.17
CA GLN A 40 -9.44 -9.62 0.20
C GLN A 40 -8.24 -8.93 -0.43
N ILE A 41 -7.38 -9.67 -1.14
CA ILE A 41 -6.08 -9.18 -1.62
C ILE A 41 -6.22 -7.88 -2.42
N PHE A 42 -7.21 -7.80 -3.32
CA PHE A 42 -7.37 -6.62 -4.17
C PHE A 42 -7.87 -5.40 -3.39
N VAL A 43 -8.70 -5.61 -2.36
CA VAL A 43 -9.14 -4.55 -1.44
C VAL A 43 -7.95 -4.05 -0.61
N GLN A 44 -7.13 -4.96 -0.10
CA GLN A 44 -5.98 -4.63 0.73
C GLN A 44 -4.94 -3.82 -0.06
N VAL A 45 -4.60 -4.26 -1.27
CA VAL A 45 -3.68 -3.52 -2.16
C VAL A 45 -4.25 -2.15 -2.55
N ARG A 46 -5.56 -2.05 -2.80
CA ARG A 46 -6.20 -0.76 -3.08
C ARG A 46 -6.06 0.20 -1.89
N SER A 47 -6.29 -0.30 -0.67
CA SER A 47 -6.09 0.48 0.56
C SER A 47 -4.65 0.96 0.72
N ASP A 48 -3.68 0.13 0.34
CA ASP A 48 -2.26 0.47 0.41
C ASP A 48 -1.89 1.56 -0.62
N LEU A 49 -2.45 1.50 -1.83
CA LEU A 49 -2.34 2.58 -2.81
C LEU A 49 -2.96 3.89 -2.32
N ASP A 50 -4.16 3.84 -1.73
CA ASP A 50 -4.81 5.04 -1.18
C ASP A 50 -3.96 5.65 -0.06
N HIS A 51 -3.36 4.84 0.82
CA HIS A 51 -2.47 5.32 1.87
C HIS A 51 -1.21 5.98 1.29
N VAL A 52 -0.46 5.26 0.46
CA VAL A 52 0.84 5.70 -0.10
C VAL A 52 0.72 7.02 -0.86
N TRP A 53 -0.39 7.24 -1.57
CA TRP A 53 -0.57 8.41 -2.43
C TRP A 53 -1.39 9.54 -1.78
N SER A 54 -2.11 9.30 -0.68
CA SER A 54 -2.93 10.33 0.01
C SER A 54 -2.14 11.59 0.39
N ALA A 55 -0.85 11.46 0.68
CA ALA A 55 0.02 12.55 1.13
C ALA A 55 0.89 13.18 0.01
N ARG A 56 0.76 12.74 -1.25
CA ARG A 56 1.73 13.07 -2.31
C ARG A 56 1.10 13.88 -3.45
N HIS A 57 1.83 14.90 -3.90
CA HIS A 57 1.48 15.67 -5.10
C HIS A 57 1.93 14.90 -6.35
N ALA A 58 1.08 14.02 -6.86
CA ALA A 58 1.26 13.32 -8.13
C ALA A 58 0.89 14.22 -9.33
N SER A 59 1.52 14.02 -10.49
CA SER A 59 1.11 14.69 -11.73
C SER A 59 -0.25 14.16 -12.21
N ASP A 60 -0.99 14.92 -13.01
CA ASP A 60 -2.34 14.49 -13.45
C ASP A 60 -2.32 13.14 -14.20
N LYS A 61 -1.28 12.90 -15.01
CA LYS A 61 -1.08 11.61 -15.68
C LYS A 61 -0.89 10.46 -14.69
N GLU A 62 -0.11 10.70 -13.63
CA GLU A 62 0.09 9.73 -12.55
C GLU A 62 -1.22 9.47 -11.81
N ARG A 63 -1.93 10.53 -11.44
CA ARG A 63 -3.23 10.44 -10.76
C ARG A 63 -4.22 9.62 -11.58
N ASN A 64 -4.34 9.89 -12.88
CA ASN A 64 -5.23 9.13 -13.76
C ASN A 64 -4.84 7.65 -13.85
N ARG A 65 -3.54 7.34 -13.89
CA ARG A 65 -3.07 5.94 -13.86
C ARG A 65 -3.44 5.27 -12.54
N LEU A 66 -3.20 5.93 -11.41
CA LEU A 66 -3.50 5.40 -10.08
C LEU A 66 -5.00 5.18 -9.90
N GLU A 67 -5.84 6.14 -10.29
CA GLU A 67 -7.30 5.98 -10.25
C GLU A 67 -7.78 4.81 -11.09
N ARG A 68 -7.22 4.64 -12.30
CA ARG A 68 -7.51 3.48 -13.14
C ARG A 68 -7.11 2.17 -12.45
N THR A 69 -5.90 2.09 -11.88
CA THR A 69 -5.45 0.89 -11.15
C THR A 69 -6.36 0.57 -9.95
N LYS A 70 -6.83 1.58 -9.22
CA LYS A 70 -7.79 1.39 -8.12
C LYS A 70 -9.15 0.88 -8.60
N GLN A 71 -9.62 1.34 -9.76
CA GLN A 71 -10.83 0.82 -10.39
C GLN A 71 -10.65 -0.64 -10.83
N GLU A 72 -9.52 -0.97 -11.44
CA GLU A 72 -9.18 -2.34 -11.86
C GLU A 72 -9.11 -3.30 -10.66
N LEU A 73 -8.49 -2.89 -9.54
CA LEU A 73 -8.50 -3.65 -8.28
C LEU A 73 -9.92 -3.88 -7.75
N THR A 74 -10.78 -2.85 -7.81
CA THR A 74 -12.19 -2.99 -7.40
C THR A 74 -12.94 -3.99 -8.28
N GLN A 75 -12.70 -3.99 -9.59
CA GLN A 75 -13.29 -4.94 -10.51
C GLN A 75 -12.75 -6.35 -10.30
N LEU A 76 -11.45 -6.51 -10.02
CA LEU A 76 -10.84 -7.80 -9.69
C LEU A 76 -11.45 -8.39 -8.43
N GLN A 77 -11.67 -7.57 -7.38
CA GLN A 77 -12.37 -8.04 -6.18
C GLN A 77 -13.79 -8.50 -6.50
N ALA A 78 -14.57 -7.69 -7.22
CA ALA A 78 -15.95 -8.07 -7.57
C ALA A 78 -16.01 -9.36 -8.41
N LYS A 79 -15.03 -9.58 -9.30
CA LYS A 79 -14.91 -10.82 -10.06
C LYS A 79 -14.55 -11.99 -9.15
N LEU A 80 -13.59 -11.80 -8.23
CA LEU A 80 -13.20 -12.81 -7.25
C LEU A 80 -14.38 -13.24 -6.38
N ASP A 81 -15.16 -12.29 -5.85
CA ASP A 81 -16.36 -12.54 -5.05
C ASP A 81 -17.42 -13.33 -5.84
N ALA A 82 -17.49 -13.11 -7.16
CA ALA A 82 -18.32 -13.87 -8.09
C ALA A 82 -17.69 -15.21 -8.54
N GLY A 83 -16.57 -15.63 -7.95
CA GLY A 83 -15.84 -16.84 -8.31
C GLY A 83 -15.14 -16.80 -9.66
N ARG A 84 -14.92 -15.62 -10.25
CA ARG A 84 -14.25 -15.42 -11.53
C ARG A 84 -12.82 -14.90 -11.33
N PHE A 85 -11.89 -15.43 -12.12
CA PHE A 85 -10.49 -14.98 -12.12
C PHE A 85 -10.16 -14.30 -13.43
N ASP A 86 -9.60 -13.09 -13.36
CA ASP A 86 -9.20 -12.31 -14.53
C ASP A 86 -7.70 -12.04 -14.50
N ASN A 87 -6.96 -12.97 -15.10
CA ASN A 87 -5.51 -12.92 -15.14
C ASN A 87 -4.97 -11.74 -15.97
N GLY A 88 -5.71 -11.32 -17.01
CA GLY A 88 -5.30 -10.22 -17.88
C GLY A 88 -5.27 -8.91 -17.11
N THR A 89 -6.38 -8.58 -16.44
CA THR A 89 -6.49 -7.37 -15.60
C THR A 89 -5.51 -7.42 -14.44
N LEU A 90 -5.26 -8.60 -13.85
CA LEU A 90 -4.27 -8.75 -12.78
C LEU A 90 -2.85 -8.40 -13.23
N ASN A 91 -2.44 -8.82 -14.43
CA ASN A 91 -1.13 -8.46 -14.99
C ASN A 91 -0.98 -6.94 -15.15
N ASP A 92 -2.01 -6.28 -15.68
CA ASP A 92 -2.00 -4.82 -15.89
C ASP A 92 -1.84 -4.07 -14.54
N VAL A 93 -2.54 -4.53 -13.50
CA VAL A 93 -2.43 -4.00 -12.14
C VAL A 93 -1.03 -4.22 -11.57
N ILE A 94 -0.49 -5.44 -11.67
CA ILE A 94 0.86 -5.78 -11.18
C ILE A 94 1.91 -4.87 -11.83
N ASP A 95 1.82 -4.67 -13.14
CA ASP A 95 2.75 -3.83 -13.88
C ASP A 95 2.60 -2.35 -13.54
N SER A 96 1.38 -1.87 -13.30
CA SER A 96 1.13 -0.49 -12.87
C SER A 96 1.72 -0.23 -11.48
N ILE A 97 1.47 -1.12 -10.51
CA ILE A 97 1.99 -0.99 -9.14
C ILE A 97 3.51 -1.12 -9.14
N ARG A 98 4.09 -2.02 -9.94
CA ARG A 98 5.55 -2.13 -10.08
C ARG A 98 6.18 -0.82 -10.58
N LYS A 99 5.54 -0.10 -11.50
CA LYS A 99 6.02 1.21 -11.94
C LYS A 99 6.00 2.23 -10.79
N SER A 100 4.93 2.26 -10.01
CA SER A 100 4.83 3.13 -8.83
C SER A 100 5.82 2.75 -7.73
N ALA A 101 6.09 1.46 -7.51
CA ALA A 101 7.08 0.98 -6.55
C ALA A 101 8.52 1.41 -6.90
N ASN A 102 8.79 1.73 -8.17
CA ASN A 102 10.08 2.24 -8.64
C ASN A 102 10.11 3.78 -8.74
N ASP A 103 9.11 4.48 -8.22
CA ASP A 103 9.05 5.94 -8.29
C ASP A 103 9.87 6.57 -7.15
N ASP A 104 10.93 7.29 -7.52
CA ASP A 104 11.82 7.95 -6.56
C ASP A 104 11.15 9.08 -5.75
N ARG A 105 9.96 9.54 -6.16
CA ARG A 105 9.16 10.51 -5.39
C ARG A 105 8.53 9.91 -4.13
N LEU A 106 8.39 8.58 -4.08
CA LEU A 106 7.89 7.88 -2.89
C LEU A 106 8.99 7.72 -1.85
N SER A 107 8.63 7.57 -0.58
CA SER A 107 9.62 7.21 0.43
C SER A 107 10.11 5.77 0.21
N PRO A 108 11.32 5.40 0.66
CA PRO A 108 11.77 4.01 0.61
C PRO A 108 10.79 3.02 1.26
N ARG A 109 10.11 3.44 2.33
CA ARG A 109 9.13 2.62 3.04
C ARG A 109 7.86 2.40 2.21
N ASP A 110 7.37 3.45 1.56
CA ASP A 110 6.20 3.36 0.66
C ASP A 110 6.50 2.50 -0.57
N ARG A 111 7.71 2.63 -1.15
CA ARG A 111 8.16 1.74 -2.23
C ARG A 111 8.23 0.28 -1.79
N ALA A 112 8.66 0.02 -0.56
CA ALA A 112 8.69 -1.32 0.00
C ALA A 112 7.28 -1.92 0.17
N VAL A 113 6.31 -1.13 0.61
CA VAL A 113 4.89 -1.53 0.66
C VAL A 113 4.39 -1.95 -0.73
N LEU A 114 4.58 -1.11 -1.74
CA LEU A 114 4.12 -1.43 -3.09
C LEU A 114 4.87 -2.63 -3.71
N SER A 115 6.13 -2.83 -3.33
CA SER A 115 6.90 -4.00 -3.75
C SER A 115 6.38 -5.29 -3.11
N ASP A 116 6.02 -5.23 -1.83
CA ASP A 116 5.36 -6.34 -1.13
C ASP A 116 4.00 -6.67 -1.76
N ASP A 117 3.18 -5.65 -2.08
CA ASP A 117 1.91 -5.84 -2.79
C ASP A 117 2.10 -6.54 -4.15
N VAL A 118 3.11 -6.15 -4.93
CA VAL A 118 3.44 -6.82 -6.20
C VAL A 118 3.77 -8.30 -5.97
N ASN A 119 4.53 -8.62 -4.92
CA ASN A 119 4.89 -10.00 -4.60
C ASN A 119 3.66 -10.81 -4.19
N ARG A 120 2.76 -10.23 -3.39
CA ARG A 120 1.52 -10.89 -2.95
C ARG A 120 0.54 -11.10 -4.08
N LEU A 121 0.41 -10.13 -4.98
CA LEU A 121 -0.42 -10.27 -6.19
C LEU A 121 0.10 -11.38 -7.10
N LYS A 122 1.42 -11.53 -7.22
CA LYS A 122 2.03 -12.65 -7.96
C LYS A 122 1.83 -13.98 -7.26
N ASP A 123 2.05 -14.05 -5.95
CA ASP A 123 1.79 -15.26 -5.18
C ASP A 123 0.32 -15.69 -5.31
N TYR A 124 -0.60 -14.71 -5.28
CA TYR A 124 -2.00 -14.95 -5.55
C TYR A 124 -2.25 -15.44 -6.98
N GLN A 125 -1.65 -14.80 -7.98
CA GLN A 125 -1.75 -15.21 -9.37
C GLN A 125 -1.31 -16.66 -9.58
N ASP A 126 -0.17 -17.03 -9.00
CA ASP A 126 0.46 -18.34 -9.17
C ASP A 126 -0.31 -19.45 -8.43
N ASN A 127 -0.94 -19.12 -7.31
CA ASN A 127 -1.57 -20.11 -6.42
C ASN A 127 -3.10 -20.07 -6.37
N HIS A 128 -3.78 -19.13 -7.03
CA HIS A 128 -5.24 -18.97 -6.98
C HIS A 128 -6.00 -20.28 -7.23
N ASN A 129 -5.54 -21.08 -8.21
CA ASN A 129 -6.18 -22.35 -8.55
C ASN A 129 -6.07 -23.42 -7.45
N HIS A 130 -5.03 -23.35 -6.61
CA HIS A 130 -4.86 -24.25 -5.47
C HIS A 130 -5.73 -23.82 -4.29
N TRP A 131 -5.88 -22.51 -4.07
CA TRP A 131 -6.66 -21.97 -2.95
C TRP A 131 -8.17 -21.96 -3.17
N LYS A 132 -8.61 -22.22 -4.40
CA LYS A 132 -10.03 -22.44 -4.72
C LYS A 132 -10.55 -23.84 -4.35
N ARG A 133 -9.67 -24.79 -4.02
CA ARG A 133 -10.02 -26.20 -3.79
C ARG A 133 -10.40 -26.47 -2.34
#